data_AF-A0A7W4WCJ6-F1
#
_entry.id   AF-A0A7W4WCJ6-F1
#
_cell.length_a   1.000
_cell.length_b   1.000
_cell.length_c   1.000
_cell.angle_alpha   90.00
_cell.angle_beta   90.00
_cell.angle_gamma   90.00
#
_symmetry.space_group_name_H-M   'P 1'
#
loop_
_entity.id
_entity.type
_entity.pdbx_description
1 polymer ?
#
loop_
_entity_poly.entity_id
_entity_poly.type
_entity_poly.pdbx_seq_one_letter_code
_entity_poly.pdbx_strand_id
1 'polypeptide(L)'
;MKHIKIGRRSVLMACAGVLAGLVGATVAQAANAGPAHSEKLLFDGGGGERLNGITYHSFRIPSLVRTKENTLIAFVEGRASNNRDWGNINVLFKRSTDNGATWSALDEVVGAGPGTWGNPTAVADRQTGTIWVFMSWNPAGYSLGGKDGTTKITAWSHRKVYVSRSTDDGRTWSKPADMTAALKPRTRSNGATWAWDAMGPGVGIQMSNGRLVIPASHRNIYSDDNGATWKVQRIIDASTGGYQEVTGEGSVVELMDGRLMRNDRAGGSVWERGKRRWVARGTIEGGFDTYAPDSTLLDPRSQGSILRYNRDSPARIIFLNSASTVTRTKMRVRISYDGGKTWPISRPLSDAPLPSWRGLGDGNWAEGGYSSMAKTADFAVGALIEVNENTHSSATSHRSIAFRKFNLPWILNGGTEGGSPNPYTPEEACGSGYSAINSHALTGGRIYLLYNSSNGYNCVVTMKASNVGTPSAVSASLQVEGGTKATDSGNFSYFAGPVKKHAPGSCVKWGGSIGSSSWESLYQHCD
;
A
#
# COMPACT_ATOMS: atom_id res chain seq x y z
N MET A 1 -56.84 21.36 -50.16
CA MET A 1 -56.65 21.67 -48.72
C MET A 1 -55.22 21.31 -48.33
N LYS A 2 -54.67 22.09 -47.41
CA LYS A 2 -53.26 22.16 -46.96
C LYS A 2 -52.59 20.79 -46.73
N HIS A 3 -51.32 20.62 -47.11
CA HIS A 3 -50.20 20.66 -46.15
C HIS A 3 -48.83 20.54 -46.85
N ILE A 4 -47.97 21.47 -46.46
CA ILE A 4 -46.58 21.67 -46.87
C ILE A 4 -45.70 20.60 -46.20
N LYS A 5 -44.84 19.91 -46.98
CA LYS A 5 -43.71 19.11 -46.46
C LYS A 5 -42.43 19.91 -46.57
N ILE A 6 -41.83 20.22 -45.42
CA ILE A 6 -40.50 20.82 -45.28
C ILE A 6 -39.47 19.69 -45.31
N GLY A 7 -38.65 19.61 -46.37
CA GLY A 7 -37.45 18.78 -46.42
C GLY A 7 -36.22 19.64 -46.13
N ARG A 8 -35.63 19.52 -44.94
CA ARG A 8 -34.34 20.15 -44.61
C ARG A 8 -33.21 19.29 -45.18
N ARG A 9 -32.35 19.94 -45.98
CA ARG A 9 -31.08 19.42 -46.49
C ARG A 9 -30.11 19.15 -45.33
N SER A 10 -29.60 17.93 -45.24
CA SER A 10 -28.48 17.59 -44.37
C SER A 10 -27.18 18.03 -45.05
N VAL A 11 -26.46 18.95 -44.42
CA VAL A 11 -25.09 19.33 -44.79
C VAL A 11 -24.14 18.32 -44.14
N LEU A 12 -23.40 17.59 -44.97
CA LEU A 12 -22.23 16.82 -44.54
C LEU A 12 -21.14 17.83 -44.13
N MET A 13 -20.78 17.85 -42.84
CA MET A 13 -19.57 18.51 -42.37
C MET A 13 -18.60 17.41 -41.93
N ALA A 14 -17.59 17.17 -42.77
CA ALA A 14 -16.48 16.28 -42.45
C ALA A 14 -15.55 16.99 -41.45
N CYS A 15 -15.70 16.67 -40.16
CA CYS A 15 -14.66 16.96 -39.18
C CYS A 15 -13.66 15.80 -39.18
N ALA A 16 -12.52 15.99 -39.83
CA ALA A 16 -11.33 15.18 -39.63
C ALA A 16 -10.83 15.41 -38.19
N GLY A 17 -11.26 14.55 -37.27
CA GLY A 17 -10.74 14.52 -35.92
C GLY A 17 -9.32 13.96 -35.92
N VAL A 18 -8.37 14.78 -35.49
CA VAL A 18 -7.01 14.35 -35.13
C VAL A 18 -7.14 13.35 -33.97
N LEU A 19 -7.06 12.05 -34.26
CA LEU A 19 -6.73 11.04 -33.26
C LEU A 19 -5.26 11.24 -32.90
N ALA A 20 -5.00 12.14 -31.95
CA ALA A 20 -3.75 12.10 -31.20
C ALA A 20 -3.79 10.81 -30.37
N GLY A 21 -3.02 9.82 -30.79
CA GLY A 21 -2.87 8.57 -30.05
C GLY A 21 -2.42 8.87 -28.62
N LEU A 22 -3.21 8.42 -27.65
CA LEU A 22 -2.81 8.32 -26.25
C LEU A 22 -1.67 7.29 -26.17
N VAL A 23 -0.44 7.73 -26.39
CA VAL A 23 0.75 6.98 -25.97
C VAL A 23 0.68 6.95 -24.45
N GLY A 24 0.25 5.81 -23.89
CA GLY A 24 0.10 5.65 -22.45
C GLY A 24 1.42 5.95 -21.75
N ALA A 25 1.35 6.78 -20.70
CA ALA A 25 2.53 7.12 -19.91
C ALA A 25 3.23 5.85 -19.40
N THR A 26 4.56 5.86 -19.38
CA THR A 26 5.39 4.79 -18.82
C THR A 26 5.67 5.03 -17.33
N VAL A 27 6.10 4.00 -16.61
CA VAL A 27 6.53 4.15 -15.20
C VAL A 27 7.68 5.15 -15.07
N ALA A 28 8.59 5.20 -16.05
CA ALA A 28 9.68 6.18 -16.10
C ALA A 28 9.15 7.61 -16.21
N GLN A 29 8.15 7.86 -17.07
CA GLN A 29 7.51 9.18 -17.18
C GLN A 29 6.75 9.56 -15.91
N ALA A 30 6.05 8.61 -15.27
CA ALA A 30 5.38 8.84 -13.99
C ALA A 30 6.34 9.16 -12.84
N ALA A 31 7.59 8.68 -12.90
CA ALA A 31 8.63 9.01 -11.93
C ALA A 31 9.17 10.45 -12.07
N ASN A 32 8.93 11.11 -13.21
CA ASN A 32 9.36 12.49 -13.49
C ASN A 32 8.27 13.53 -13.20
N ALA A 33 7.07 13.10 -12.79
CA ALA A 33 6.00 14.02 -12.39
C ALA A 33 6.33 14.71 -11.05
N GLY A 34 5.66 15.84 -10.77
CA GLY A 34 5.72 16.47 -9.45
C GLY A 34 5.14 15.56 -8.36
N PRO A 35 5.59 15.65 -7.09
CA PRO A 35 4.98 14.94 -5.96
C PRO A 35 3.49 15.26 -5.84
N ALA A 36 2.65 14.22 -5.76
CA ALA A 36 1.22 14.38 -5.61
C ALA A 36 0.64 13.35 -4.64
N HIS A 37 -0.32 13.78 -3.83
CA HIS A 37 -1.14 12.92 -3.00
C HIS A 37 -2.58 13.44 -2.92
N SER A 38 -3.51 12.57 -2.54
CA SER A 38 -4.90 12.90 -2.23
C SER A 38 -5.47 11.88 -1.24
N GLU A 39 -6.53 12.25 -0.54
CA GLU A 39 -7.14 11.40 0.48
C GLU A 39 -8.67 11.53 0.54
N LYS A 40 -9.32 10.49 1.05
CA LYS A 40 -10.77 10.45 1.28
C LYS A 40 -11.08 9.56 2.48
N LEU A 41 -12.00 9.99 3.34
CA LEU A 41 -12.67 9.10 4.29
C LEU A 41 -13.61 8.20 3.49
N LEU A 42 -13.17 6.99 3.17
CA LEU A 42 -13.89 6.13 2.23
C LEU A 42 -15.02 5.34 2.90
N PHE A 43 -14.77 4.87 4.12
CA PHE A 43 -15.77 4.23 4.96
C PHE A 43 -15.80 4.95 6.30
N ASP A 44 -16.91 5.60 6.58
CA ASP A 44 -17.10 6.46 7.75
C ASP A 44 -17.86 5.72 8.86
N GLY A 45 -17.13 5.21 9.85
CA GLY A 45 -17.69 4.54 11.01
C GLY A 45 -18.55 5.49 11.86
N GLY A 46 -18.09 6.74 12.03
CA GLY A 46 -18.79 7.88 12.66
C GLY A 46 -20.06 8.32 11.94
N GLY A 47 -20.07 8.18 10.62
CA GLY A 47 -21.08 8.76 9.73
C GLY A 47 -22.42 8.02 9.64
N GLY A 48 -22.56 6.87 10.33
CA GLY A 48 -23.81 6.12 10.34
C GLY A 48 -24.17 5.48 8.99
N GLU A 49 -23.16 5.06 8.21
CA GLU A 49 -23.38 4.35 6.94
C GLU A 49 -24.27 3.10 7.13
N ARG A 50 -25.25 2.95 6.23
CA ARG A 50 -26.31 1.92 6.32
C ARG A 50 -26.42 1.10 5.05
N LEU A 51 -26.66 -0.19 5.20
CA LEU A 51 -27.01 -1.10 4.11
C LEU A 51 -27.95 -2.19 4.66
N ASN A 52 -28.97 -2.58 3.88
CA ASN A 52 -29.89 -3.66 4.24
C ASN A 52 -30.52 -3.54 5.65
N GLY A 53 -30.81 -2.30 6.08
CA GLY A 53 -31.39 -2.01 7.40
C GLY A 53 -30.40 -2.01 8.57
N ILE A 54 -29.12 -2.32 8.32
CA ILE A 54 -28.05 -2.35 9.32
C ILE A 54 -27.28 -1.03 9.25
N THR A 55 -27.10 -0.36 10.41
CA THR A 55 -26.06 0.66 10.57
C THR A 55 -24.77 -0.03 11.01
N TYR A 56 -23.66 0.32 10.38
CA TYR A 56 -22.35 -0.18 10.80
C TYR A 56 -21.67 0.84 11.70
N HIS A 57 -21.38 0.43 12.94
CA HIS A 57 -20.60 1.20 13.90
C HIS A 57 -19.13 1.39 13.46
N SER A 58 -18.57 0.43 12.73
CA SER A 58 -17.14 0.44 12.41
C SER A 58 -16.83 -0.31 11.13
N PHE A 59 -15.84 0.21 10.41
CA PHE A 59 -15.24 -0.43 9.25
C PHE A 59 -13.78 -0.74 9.55
N ARG A 60 -13.38 -2.00 9.29
CA ARG A 60 -12.03 -2.49 9.61
C ARG A 60 -11.54 -3.46 8.55
N ILE A 61 -10.27 -3.88 8.67
CA ILE A 61 -9.68 -4.98 7.89
C ILE A 61 -9.80 -4.74 6.37
N PRO A 62 -9.09 -3.73 5.83
CA PRO A 62 -9.20 -3.35 4.42
C PRO A 62 -8.54 -4.35 3.46
N SER A 63 -9.09 -4.46 2.26
CA SER A 63 -8.51 -5.12 1.09
C SER A 63 -8.75 -4.28 -0.15
N LEU A 64 -7.70 -3.98 -0.93
CA LEU A 64 -7.79 -3.14 -2.13
C LEU A 64 -7.20 -3.86 -3.33
N VAL A 65 -7.99 -4.09 -4.37
CA VAL A 65 -7.52 -4.62 -5.65
C VAL A 65 -7.87 -3.66 -6.78
N ARG A 66 -6.98 -3.56 -7.77
CA ARG A 66 -7.34 -3.08 -9.11
C ARG A 66 -7.82 -4.29 -9.92
N THR A 67 -8.80 -4.16 -10.82
CA THR A 67 -9.25 -5.23 -11.71
C THR A 67 -8.53 -5.17 -13.07
N LYS A 68 -8.90 -6.06 -13.99
CA LYS A 68 -8.45 -6.01 -15.39
C LYS A 68 -8.92 -4.73 -16.10
N GLU A 69 -10.12 -4.26 -15.78
CA GLU A 69 -10.75 -3.06 -16.33
C GLU A 69 -10.34 -1.76 -15.60
N ASN A 70 -9.27 -1.80 -14.79
CA ASN A 70 -8.78 -0.68 -13.99
C ASN A 70 -9.70 -0.20 -12.86
N THR A 71 -10.83 -0.85 -12.63
CA THR A 71 -11.68 -0.59 -11.47
C THR A 71 -10.93 -0.89 -10.18
N LEU A 72 -10.99 0.01 -9.20
CA LEU A 72 -10.58 -0.27 -7.83
C LEU A 72 -11.76 -0.83 -7.05
N ILE A 73 -11.55 -1.91 -6.30
CA ILE A 73 -12.53 -2.46 -5.38
C ILE A 73 -11.91 -2.45 -3.99
N ALA A 74 -12.54 -1.70 -3.09
CA ALA A 74 -12.16 -1.60 -1.68
C ALA A 74 -13.13 -2.44 -0.85
N PHE A 75 -12.63 -3.52 -0.23
CA PHE A 75 -13.39 -4.36 0.70
C PHE A 75 -13.04 -4.03 2.14
N VAL A 76 -14.01 -4.23 3.03
CA VAL A 76 -13.88 -4.03 4.48
C VAL A 76 -14.74 -5.03 5.24
N GLU A 77 -14.41 -5.27 6.50
CA GLU A 77 -15.36 -5.74 7.49
C GLU A 77 -16.26 -4.57 7.93
N GLY A 78 -17.57 -4.69 7.69
CA GLY A 78 -18.59 -3.84 8.31
C GLY A 78 -19.04 -4.44 9.64
N ARG A 79 -18.65 -3.83 10.74
CA ARG A 79 -18.94 -4.29 12.11
C ARG A 79 -20.18 -3.57 12.64
N ALA A 80 -21.28 -4.30 12.79
CA ALA A 80 -22.59 -3.69 13.02
C ALA A 80 -22.66 -2.95 14.36
N SER A 81 -22.33 -3.61 15.47
CA SER A 81 -22.66 -3.11 16.82
C SER A 81 -21.54 -2.38 17.54
N ASN A 82 -20.27 -2.67 17.21
CA ASN A 82 -19.09 -2.12 17.88
C ASN A 82 -17.83 -2.46 17.06
N ASN A 83 -16.66 -2.09 17.56
CA ASN A 83 -15.38 -2.35 16.89
C ASN A 83 -14.73 -3.71 17.19
N ARG A 84 -15.40 -4.67 17.85
CA ARG A 84 -14.82 -5.98 18.23
C ARG A 84 -14.68 -6.92 17.03
N ASP A 85 -13.84 -7.95 17.18
CA ASP A 85 -13.52 -8.92 16.12
C ASP A 85 -14.55 -10.08 16.00
N TRP A 86 -15.71 -9.97 16.65
CA TRP A 86 -16.77 -10.99 16.65
C TRP A 86 -18.16 -10.34 16.72
N GLY A 87 -19.20 -11.17 16.54
CA GLY A 87 -20.59 -10.73 16.42
C GLY A 87 -20.99 -10.57 14.96
N ASN A 88 -22.04 -9.77 14.72
CA ASN A 88 -22.56 -9.50 13.39
C ASN A 88 -21.58 -8.62 12.60
N ILE A 89 -20.80 -9.26 11.72
CA ILE A 89 -19.82 -8.61 10.86
C ILE A 89 -20.03 -9.10 9.43
N ASN A 90 -20.15 -8.16 8.51
CA ASN A 90 -20.39 -8.40 7.09
C ASN A 90 -19.14 -8.05 6.28
N VAL A 91 -18.97 -8.64 5.10
CA VAL A 91 -17.92 -8.25 4.15
C VAL A 91 -18.55 -7.35 3.09
N LEU A 92 -18.13 -6.09 3.10
CA LEU A 92 -18.70 -5.00 2.32
C LEU A 92 -17.68 -4.46 1.33
N PHE A 93 -18.14 -3.69 0.35
CA PHE A 93 -17.26 -3.05 -0.61
C PHE A 93 -17.78 -1.73 -1.18
N LYS A 94 -16.85 -0.96 -1.76
CA LYS A 94 -17.10 0.18 -2.66
C LYS A 94 -16.23 0.04 -3.90
N ARG A 95 -16.68 0.56 -5.05
CA ARG A 95 -15.99 0.52 -6.35
C ARG A 95 -15.63 1.91 -6.84
N SER A 96 -14.50 2.05 -7.51
CA SER A 96 -14.11 3.27 -8.23
C SER A 96 -13.63 2.93 -9.63
N THR A 97 -14.17 3.62 -10.64
CA THR A 97 -13.80 3.47 -12.06
C THR A 97 -12.92 4.61 -12.56
N ASP A 98 -12.45 5.48 -11.66
CA ASP A 98 -11.72 6.73 -11.97
C ASP A 98 -10.47 6.88 -11.09
N ASN A 99 -9.77 5.77 -10.85
CA ASN A 99 -8.53 5.72 -10.06
C ASN A 99 -8.67 6.27 -8.63
N GLY A 100 -9.85 6.11 -8.02
CA GLY A 100 -10.12 6.46 -6.62
C GLY A 100 -10.64 7.87 -6.38
N ALA A 101 -10.95 8.64 -7.43
CA ALA A 101 -11.48 9.99 -7.28
C ALA A 101 -12.92 9.98 -6.76
N THR A 102 -13.78 9.14 -7.35
CA THR A 102 -15.14 8.89 -6.90
C THR A 102 -15.35 7.41 -6.60
N TRP A 103 -16.31 7.12 -5.71
CA TRP A 103 -16.60 5.77 -5.24
C TRP A 103 -18.11 5.55 -5.23
N SER A 104 -18.51 4.32 -5.51
CA SER A 104 -19.92 3.89 -5.40
C SER A 104 -20.44 4.01 -3.97
N ALA A 105 -21.75 3.91 -3.83
CA ALA A 105 -22.36 3.60 -2.53
C ALA A 105 -21.83 2.27 -1.97
N LEU A 106 -22.01 2.10 -0.65
CA LEU A 106 -21.70 0.87 0.06
C LEU A 106 -22.54 -0.28 -0.49
N ASP A 107 -21.91 -1.42 -0.73
CA ASP A 107 -22.55 -2.64 -1.18
C ASP A 107 -21.93 -3.86 -0.46
N GLU A 108 -22.47 -5.05 -0.66
CA GLU A 108 -22.16 -6.24 0.13
C GLU A 108 -21.69 -7.43 -0.73
N VAL A 109 -20.60 -8.08 -0.30
CA VAL A 109 -20.24 -9.43 -0.77
C VAL A 109 -21.10 -10.46 -0.05
N VAL A 110 -21.15 -10.35 1.28
CA VAL A 110 -21.96 -11.23 2.14
C VAL A 110 -22.21 -10.63 3.51
N GLY A 111 -23.46 -10.73 3.97
CA GLY A 111 -23.92 -10.40 5.33
C GLY A 111 -24.90 -11.41 5.90
N ALA A 112 -24.82 -12.67 5.45
CA ALA A 112 -25.78 -13.69 5.82
C ALA A 112 -25.62 -14.13 7.28
N GLY A 113 -26.67 -13.92 8.08
CA GLY A 113 -26.77 -14.33 9.48
C GLY A 113 -25.90 -13.50 10.44
N PRO A 114 -26.09 -13.65 11.76
CA PRO A 114 -25.44 -12.79 12.76
C PRO A 114 -23.97 -13.19 13.07
N GLY A 115 -23.35 -13.99 12.20
CA GLY A 115 -21.99 -14.47 12.38
C GLY A 115 -20.94 -13.44 11.97
N THR A 116 -19.67 -13.85 12.06
CA THR A 116 -18.54 -13.00 11.68
C THR A 116 -18.02 -13.41 10.32
N TRP A 117 -18.42 -12.69 9.27
CA TRP A 117 -17.73 -12.69 7.98
C TRP A 117 -16.58 -11.68 8.04
N GLY A 118 -15.37 -12.07 7.64
CA GLY A 118 -14.25 -11.15 7.70
C GLY A 118 -12.99 -11.63 7.02
N ASN A 119 -11.88 -10.96 7.32
CA ASN A 119 -10.59 -11.20 6.69
C ASN A 119 -10.62 -11.17 5.14
N PRO A 120 -11.25 -10.17 4.49
CA PRO A 120 -11.28 -10.12 3.03
C PRO A 120 -9.85 -10.17 2.47
N THR A 121 -9.58 -11.19 1.65
CA THR A 121 -8.30 -11.38 0.99
C THR A 121 -8.54 -11.59 -0.50
N ALA A 122 -8.54 -10.49 -1.23
CA ALA A 122 -8.91 -10.48 -2.64
C ALA A 122 -7.73 -10.73 -3.57
N VAL A 123 -7.97 -11.35 -4.71
CA VAL A 123 -7.05 -11.39 -5.85
C VAL A 123 -7.85 -11.16 -7.13
N ALA A 124 -7.31 -10.36 -8.04
CA ALA A 124 -7.92 -10.12 -9.34
C ALA A 124 -7.07 -10.80 -10.41
N ASP A 125 -7.62 -11.82 -11.04
CA ASP A 125 -7.00 -12.53 -12.15
C ASP A 125 -7.05 -11.64 -13.40
N ARG A 126 -5.89 -11.19 -13.85
CA ARG A 126 -5.74 -10.30 -15.02
C ARG A 126 -5.96 -11.03 -16.34
N GLN A 127 -5.84 -12.36 -16.37
CA GLN A 127 -6.06 -13.15 -17.57
C GLN A 127 -7.56 -13.24 -17.85
N THR A 128 -8.33 -13.74 -16.88
CA THR A 128 -9.77 -13.97 -17.03
C THR A 128 -10.64 -12.76 -16.70
N GLY A 129 -10.16 -11.82 -15.89
CA GLY A 129 -10.96 -10.73 -15.33
C GLY A 129 -11.73 -11.11 -14.06
N THR A 130 -11.68 -12.38 -13.65
CA THR A 130 -12.35 -12.85 -12.42
C THR A 130 -11.69 -12.22 -11.18
N ILE A 131 -12.51 -11.74 -10.25
CA ILE A 131 -12.05 -11.33 -8.92
C ILE A 131 -12.49 -12.38 -7.91
N TRP A 132 -11.55 -12.90 -7.13
CA TRP A 132 -11.80 -13.84 -6.05
C TRP A 132 -11.63 -13.12 -4.71
N VAL A 133 -12.51 -13.39 -3.74
CA VAL A 133 -12.37 -12.93 -2.36
C VAL A 133 -12.45 -14.11 -1.39
N PHE A 134 -11.35 -14.34 -0.69
CA PHE A 134 -11.26 -15.33 0.38
C PHE A 134 -11.64 -14.66 1.70
N MET A 135 -12.42 -15.37 2.51
CA MET A 135 -12.98 -14.86 3.76
C MET A 135 -12.86 -15.90 4.86
N SER A 136 -12.66 -15.43 6.07
CA SER A 136 -12.81 -16.24 7.27
C SER A 136 -14.24 -16.11 7.80
N TRP A 137 -14.80 -17.17 8.38
CA TRP A 137 -16.12 -17.12 9.02
C TRP A 137 -16.16 -17.84 10.36
N ASN A 138 -16.90 -17.31 11.35
CA ASN A 138 -17.31 -18.07 12.54
C ASN A 138 -18.77 -17.78 12.92
N PRO A 139 -19.44 -18.70 13.65
CA PRO A 139 -20.80 -18.48 14.12
C PRO A 139 -20.91 -17.29 15.08
N ALA A 140 -22.12 -16.75 15.19
CA ALA A 140 -22.46 -15.77 16.21
C ALA A 140 -22.20 -16.32 17.62
N GLY A 141 -21.74 -15.48 18.54
CA GLY A 141 -21.43 -15.89 19.91
C GLY A 141 -20.12 -16.66 20.07
N TYR A 142 -19.31 -16.84 19.01
CA TYR A 142 -17.96 -17.40 19.09
C TYR A 142 -16.89 -16.32 18.92
N SER A 143 -15.77 -16.45 19.63
CA SER A 143 -14.59 -15.60 19.43
C SER A 143 -13.29 -16.36 19.67
N LEU A 144 -12.16 -15.81 19.22
CA LEU A 144 -10.82 -16.39 19.42
C LEU A 144 -10.53 -16.72 20.89
N GLY A 145 -10.89 -15.80 21.80
CA GLY A 145 -10.54 -15.87 23.21
C GLY A 145 -11.67 -16.32 24.13
N GLY A 146 -12.91 -16.38 23.66
CA GLY A 146 -14.09 -16.54 24.53
C GLY A 146 -14.34 -15.31 25.42
N LYS A 147 -14.05 -14.10 24.92
CA LYS A 147 -14.23 -12.85 25.67
C LYS A 147 -15.71 -12.43 25.69
N ASP A 148 -16.09 -11.63 26.69
CA ASP A 148 -17.41 -11.01 26.79
C ASP A 148 -18.58 -12.00 26.66
N GLY A 149 -18.47 -13.17 27.30
CA GLY A 149 -19.50 -14.22 27.29
C GLY A 149 -19.59 -15.06 26.02
N THR A 150 -18.68 -14.87 25.06
CA THR A 150 -18.61 -15.72 23.85
C THR A 150 -17.97 -17.08 24.12
N THR A 151 -18.34 -18.07 23.31
CA THR A 151 -17.68 -19.38 23.30
C THR A 151 -16.32 -19.27 22.61
N LYS A 152 -15.28 -19.84 23.22
CA LYS A 152 -13.93 -19.88 22.64
C LYS A 152 -13.86 -20.78 21.41
N ILE A 153 -13.17 -20.34 20.37
CA ILE A 153 -12.87 -21.16 19.19
C ILE A 153 -11.81 -22.21 19.54
N THR A 154 -12.23 -23.46 19.67
CA THR A 154 -11.37 -24.61 20.01
C THR A 154 -11.49 -25.79 19.04
N ALA A 155 -12.52 -25.84 18.19
CA ALA A 155 -12.70 -26.91 17.21
C ALA A 155 -12.40 -26.46 15.78
N TRP A 156 -12.01 -27.43 14.94
CA TRP A 156 -11.70 -27.19 13.53
C TRP A 156 -12.86 -26.57 12.73
N SER A 157 -14.10 -26.92 13.08
CA SER A 157 -15.31 -26.42 12.41
C SER A 157 -15.73 -25.00 12.83
N HIS A 158 -15.18 -24.44 13.91
CA HIS A 158 -15.64 -23.17 14.47
C HIS A 158 -15.18 -21.93 13.67
N ARG A 159 -14.01 -21.99 13.01
CA ARG A 159 -13.51 -20.92 12.12
C ARG A 159 -13.27 -21.51 10.73
N LYS A 160 -14.10 -21.10 9.78
CA LYS A 160 -14.22 -21.65 8.43
C LYS A 160 -13.54 -20.75 7.38
N VAL A 161 -13.31 -21.33 6.21
CA VAL A 161 -12.80 -20.64 5.02
C VAL A 161 -13.91 -20.60 3.98
N TYR A 162 -14.23 -19.42 3.48
CA TYR A 162 -15.20 -19.21 2.41
C TYR A 162 -14.57 -18.48 1.24
N VAL A 163 -15.09 -18.73 0.04
CA VAL A 163 -14.67 -18.06 -1.19
C VAL A 163 -15.88 -17.57 -1.95
N SER A 164 -15.85 -16.30 -2.39
CA SER A 164 -16.79 -15.73 -3.36
C SER A 164 -16.02 -15.20 -4.55
N ARG A 165 -16.70 -15.04 -5.69
CA ARG A 165 -16.12 -14.45 -6.90
C ARG A 165 -17.07 -13.51 -7.61
N SER A 166 -16.48 -12.58 -8.35
CA SER A 166 -17.15 -11.74 -9.32
C SER A 166 -16.55 -11.97 -10.72
N THR A 167 -17.40 -11.99 -11.73
CA THR A 167 -17.01 -12.11 -13.15
C THR A 167 -17.46 -10.90 -13.99
N ASP A 168 -18.00 -9.88 -13.33
CA ASP A 168 -18.59 -8.68 -13.93
C ASP A 168 -17.94 -7.40 -13.41
N ASP A 169 -16.63 -7.47 -13.16
CA ASP A 169 -15.78 -6.37 -12.67
C ASP A 169 -16.18 -5.85 -11.28
N GLY A 170 -16.60 -6.77 -10.41
CA GLY A 170 -16.95 -6.51 -9.01
C GLY A 170 -18.38 -6.02 -8.79
N ARG A 171 -19.23 -6.00 -9.82
CA ARG A 171 -20.61 -5.50 -9.69
C ARG A 171 -21.49 -6.45 -8.87
N THR A 172 -21.34 -7.75 -9.08
CA THR A 172 -22.06 -8.78 -8.32
C THR A 172 -21.13 -9.88 -7.84
N TRP A 173 -21.53 -10.55 -6.76
CA TRP A 173 -20.76 -11.59 -6.09
C TRP A 173 -21.54 -12.89 -6.03
N SER A 174 -20.87 -14.01 -6.29
CA SER A 174 -21.46 -15.34 -6.09
C SER A 174 -21.75 -15.59 -4.62
N LYS A 175 -22.75 -16.42 -4.33
CA LYS A 175 -22.93 -16.97 -2.97
C LYS A 175 -21.59 -17.58 -2.48
N PRO A 176 -21.11 -17.24 -1.27
CA PRO A 176 -19.85 -17.80 -0.78
C PRO A 176 -19.91 -19.32 -0.63
N ALA A 177 -18.91 -20.01 -1.18
CA ALA A 177 -18.73 -21.44 -1.04
C ALA A 177 -17.88 -21.78 0.20
N ASP A 178 -18.32 -22.73 1.02
CA ASP A 178 -17.54 -23.24 2.16
C ASP A 178 -16.41 -24.12 1.62
N MET A 179 -15.19 -23.62 1.69
CA MET A 179 -13.98 -24.29 1.21
C MET A 179 -13.13 -24.83 2.37
N THR A 180 -13.69 -24.91 3.58
CA THR A 180 -12.93 -25.27 4.79
C THR A 180 -12.28 -26.65 4.66
N ALA A 181 -13.01 -27.65 4.15
CA ALA A 181 -12.47 -29.00 3.98
C ALA A 181 -11.31 -29.08 2.99
N ALA A 182 -11.32 -28.26 1.95
CA ALA A 182 -10.26 -28.22 0.94
C ALA A 182 -9.05 -27.38 1.38
N LEU A 183 -9.29 -26.29 2.11
CA LEU A 183 -8.29 -25.22 2.27
C LEU A 183 -7.76 -25.04 3.70
N LYS A 184 -8.35 -25.68 4.70
CA LYS A 184 -7.90 -25.59 6.10
C LYS A 184 -7.37 -26.95 6.58
N PRO A 185 -6.05 -27.08 6.85
CA PRO A 185 -5.51 -28.30 7.44
C PRO A 185 -6.22 -28.69 8.74
N ARG A 186 -6.32 -29.99 9.03
CA ARG A 186 -6.98 -30.47 10.26
C ARG A 186 -6.09 -30.37 11.49
N THR A 187 -4.80 -30.57 11.31
CA THR A 187 -3.80 -30.64 12.38
C THR A 187 -2.71 -29.60 12.17
N ARG A 188 -2.27 -29.05 13.31
CA ARG A 188 -1.12 -28.16 13.46
C ARG A 188 0.18 -28.96 13.38
N SER A 189 1.31 -28.27 13.26
CA SER A 189 2.64 -28.92 13.22
C SER A 189 2.96 -29.72 14.49
N ASN A 190 2.40 -29.34 15.63
CA ASN A 190 2.54 -30.02 16.91
C ASN A 190 1.50 -31.13 17.17
N GLY A 191 0.71 -31.51 16.16
CA GLY A 191 -0.33 -32.55 16.28
C GLY A 191 -1.67 -32.06 16.83
N ALA A 192 -1.77 -30.82 17.35
CA ALA A 192 -3.03 -30.28 17.87
C ALA A 192 -4.05 -30.00 16.75
N THR A 193 -5.34 -29.99 17.10
CA THR A 193 -6.42 -29.61 16.17
C THR A 193 -6.29 -28.15 15.74
N TRP A 194 -6.41 -27.89 14.44
CA TRP A 194 -6.36 -26.53 13.90
C TRP A 194 -7.70 -25.80 14.12
N ALA A 195 -7.81 -25.10 15.25
CA ALA A 195 -9.03 -24.37 15.63
C ALA A 195 -9.14 -23.00 14.93
N TRP A 196 -8.38 -21.99 15.37
CA TRP A 196 -8.39 -20.66 14.78
C TRP A 196 -7.67 -20.62 13.42
N ASP A 197 -8.19 -19.81 12.50
CA ASP A 197 -7.64 -19.59 11.16
C ASP A 197 -7.90 -18.14 10.71
N ALA A 198 -7.06 -17.65 9.79
CA ALA A 198 -7.21 -16.33 9.18
C ALA A 198 -6.71 -16.32 7.73
N MET A 199 -7.54 -15.79 6.83
CA MET A 199 -7.11 -15.39 5.48
C MET A 199 -6.39 -14.05 5.57
N GLY A 200 -5.29 -13.87 4.84
CA GLY A 200 -4.48 -12.64 4.80
C GLY A 200 -4.39 -11.94 6.15
N PRO A 201 -5.16 -10.84 6.38
CA PRO A 201 -6.04 -10.17 5.41
C PRO A 201 -5.28 -9.20 4.51
N GLY A 202 -5.93 -8.71 3.45
CA GLY A 202 -5.30 -7.84 2.46
C GLY A 202 -5.50 -8.40 1.06
N VAL A 203 -4.43 -8.73 0.34
CA VAL A 203 -4.53 -9.23 -1.04
C VAL A 203 -3.68 -10.48 -1.27
N GLY A 204 -4.18 -11.33 -2.16
CA GLY A 204 -3.35 -12.28 -2.90
C GLY A 204 -2.70 -11.62 -4.11
N ILE A 205 -1.90 -12.39 -4.84
CA ILE A 205 -1.21 -11.94 -6.05
C ILE A 205 -1.49 -12.90 -7.20
N GLN A 206 -1.42 -12.39 -8.43
CA GLN A 206 -1.15 -13.20 -9.61
C GLN A 206 0.33 -13.09 -9.93
N MET A 207 1.01 -14.23 -10.00
CA MET A 207 2.41 -14.32 -10.36
C MET A 207 2.61 -14.07 -11.87
N SER A 208 3.84 -13.79 -12.27
CA SER A 208 4.21 -13.57 -13.68
C SER A 208 3.90 -14.76 -14.59
N ASN A 209 3.91 -15.99 -14.05
CA ASN A 209 3.53 -17.22 -14.75
C ASN A 209 2.01 -17.48 -14.75
N GLY A 210 1.19 -16.57 -14.22
CA GLY A 210 -0.27 -16.69 -14.18
C GLY A 210 -0.84 -17.31 -12.90
N ARG A 211 -0.02 -17.99 -12.09
CA ARG A 211 -0.46 -18.63 -10.83
C ARG A 211 -1.05 -17.61 -9.86
N LEU A 212 -2.19 -17.92 -9.28
CA LEU A 212 -2.79 -17.14 -8.19
C LEU A 212 -2.25 -17.64 -6.85
N VAL A 213 -1.86 -16.74 -5.94
CA VAL A 213 -1.35 -17.07 -4.60
C VAL A 213 -2.00 -16.17 -3.55
N ILE A 214 -2.61 -16.79 -2.55
CA ILE A 214 -3.31 -16.14 -1.44
C ILE A 214 -2.56 -16.43 -0.14
N PRO A 215 -2.12 -15.41 0.61
CA PRO A 215 -1.53 -15.62 1.92
C PRO A 215 -2.62 -15.96 2.93
N ALA A 216 -2.38 -16.96 3.76
CA ALA A 216 -3.18 -17.29 4.93
C ALA A 216 -2.27 -17.65 6.10
N SER A 217 -2.84 -17.74 7.31
CA SER A 217 -2.07 -18.16 8.47
C SER A 217 -1.39 -19.51 8.22
N HIS A 218 -0.06 -19.48 8.30
CA HIS A 218 0.85 -20.64 8.16
C HIS A 218 0.80 -21.40 6.84
N ARG A 219 0.18 -20.84 5.80
CA ARG A 219 0.11 -21.47 4.47
C ARG A 219 -0.08 -20.47 3.34
N ASN A 220 0.23 -20.90 2.14
CA ASN A 220 -0.25 -20.29 0.91
C ASN A 220 -1.39 -21.15 0.36
N ILE A 221 -2.41 -20.50 -0.20
CA ILE A 221 -3.42 -21.15 -1.04
C ILE A 221 -3.10 -20.71 -2.48
N TYR A 222 -3.10 -21.64 -3.44
CA TYR A 222 -2.74 -21.30 -4.81
C TYR A 222 -3.58 -22.02 -5.86
N SER A 223 -3.62 -21.45 -7.06
CA SER A 223 -4.29 -22.02 -8.23
C SER A 223 -3.43 -21.81 -9.47
N ASP A 224 -3.31 -22.87 -10.27
CA ASP A 224 -2.61 -22.90 -11.55
C ASP A 224 -3.57 -22.82 -12.75
N ASP A 225 -4.88 -22.80 -12.50
CA ASP A 225 -5.95 -22.97 -13.49
C ASP A 225 -7.04 -21.89 -13.32
N ASN A 226 -6.59 -20.64 -13.08
CA ASN A 226 -7.45 -19.45 -12.98
C ASN A 226 -8.56 -19.55 -11.90
N GLY A 227 -8.32 -20.35 -10.86
CA GLY A 227 -9.24 -20.55 -9.74
C GLY A 227 -10.26 -21.67 -9.94
N ALA A 228 -10.11 -22.50 -10.99
CA ALA A 228 -10.93 -23.71 -11.15
C ALA A 228 -10.66 -24.72 -10.03
N THR A 229 -9.39 -24.89 -9.63
CA THR A 229 -8.99 -25.66 -8.45
C THR A 229 -8.06 -24.84 -7.55
N TRP A 230 -8.11 -25.14 -6.26
CA TRP A 230 -7.29 -24.48 -5.24
C TRP A 230 -6.54 -25.51 -4.42
N LYS A 231 -5.24 -25.30 -4.24
CA LYS A 231 -4.33 -26.17 -3.49
C LYS A 231 -3.74 -25.43 -2.30
N VAL A 232 -3.31 -26.19 -1.30
CA VAL A 232 -2.69 -25.66 -0.09
C VAL A 232 -1.21 -26.03 -0.06
N GLN A 233 -0.37 -25.05 0.23
CA GLN A 233 1.01 -25.24 0.66
C GLN A 233 1.18 -24.71 2.08
N ARG A 234 1.32 -25.60 3.06
CA ARG A 234 1.79 -25.17 4.40
C ARG A 234 3.19 -24.60 4.26
N ILE A 235 3.54 -23.58 5.04
CA ILE A 235 4.89 -23.00 4.96
C ILE A 235 5.88 -24.01 5.55
N ILE A 236 6.73 -24.56 4.69
CA ILE A 236 7.78 -25.52 5.04
C ILE A 236 9.10 -24.77 5.11
N ASP A 237 9.89 -25.03 6.14
CA ASP A 237 11.30 -24.63 6.20
C ASP A 237 12.11 -25.54 5.29
N ALA A 238 12.66 -24.98 4.22
CA ALA A 238 13.42 -25.73 3.22
C ALA A 238 14.69 -26.41 3.82
N SER A 239 15.22 -25.88 4.93
CA SER A 239 16.41 -26.44 5.58
C SER A 239 16.12 -27.62 6.51
N THR A 240 14.91 -27.68 7.09
CA THR A 240 14.56 -28.72 8.07
C THR A 240 13.44 -29.66 7.60
N GLY A 241 12.72 -29.30 6.53
CA GLY A 241 11.49 -29.97 6.10
C GLY A 241 10.28 -29.77 7.04
N GLY A 242 10.46 -29.03 8.15
CA GLY A 242 9.42 -28.80 9.16
C GLY A 242 8.46 -27.67 8.80
N TYR A 243 7.23 -27.75 9.32
CA TYR A 243 6.23 -26.68 9.14
C TYR A 243 6.50 -25.48 10.05
N GLN A 244 6.53 -24.28 9.47
CA GLN A 244 6.80 -23.02 10.17
C GLN A 244 5.52 -22.32 10.63
N GLU A 245 4.95 -22.77 11.74
CA GLU A 245 3.69 -22.20 12.28
C GLU A 245 3.89 -21.06 13.29
N VAL A 246 4.81 -20.13 12.99
CA VAL A 246 5.31 -19.11 13.94
C VAL A 246 4.72 -17.69 13.74
N THR A 247 4.06 -17.44 12.61
CA THR A 247 3.44 -16.15 12.26
C THR A 247 1.92 -16.25 12.13
N GLY A 248 1.20 -15.14 12.06
CA GLY A 248 -0.27 -15.11 11.96
C GLY A 248 -0.77 -14.57 10.62
N GLU A 249 -1.03 -13.26 10.58
CA GLU A 249 -1.56 -12.56 9.40
C GLU A 249 -0.43 -12.22 8.43
N GLY A 250 -0.52 -12.74 7.20
CA GLY A 250 0.56 -12.71 6.22
C GLY A 250 0.25 -11.86 5.00
N SER A 251 1.31 -11.38 4.36
CA SER A 251 1.27 -10.73 3.04
C SER A 251 2.29 -11.40 2.13
N VAL A 252 2.05 -11.39 0.81
CA VAL A 252 2.90 -12.08 -0.16
C VAL A 252 3.22 -11.18 -1.36
N VAL A 253 4.43 -11.28 -1.87
CA VAL A 253 4.86 -10.65 -3.11
C VAL A 253 5.77 -11.58 -3.90
N GLU A 254 5.65 -11.58 -5.21
CA GLU A 254 6.59 -12.27 -6.08
C GLU A 254 7.89 -11.46 -6.20
N LEU A 255 9.04 -12.12 -6.21
CA LEU A 255 10.39 -11.58 -6.38
C LEU A 255 10.79 -11.56 -7.86
N MET A 256 11.87 -10.85 -8.21
CA MET A 256 12.32 -10.77 -9.61
C MET A 256 12.85 -12.11 -10.15
N ASP A 257 13.30 -12.99 -9.27
CA ASP A 257 13.79 -14.34 -9.57
C ASP A 257 12.67 -15.40 -9.59
N GLY A 258 11.39 -14.98 -9.54
CA GLY A 258 10.22 -15.87 -9.55
C GLY A 258 9.88 -16.51 -8.20
N ARG A 259 10.72 -16.32 -7.17
CA ARG A 259 10.39 -16.74 -5.80
C ARG A 259 9.30 -15.86 -5.20
N LEU A 260 8.75 -16.29 -4.07
CA LEU A 260 7.83 -15.53 -3.23
C LEU A 260 8.56 -15.00 -2.00
N MET A 261 8.15 -13.84 -1.53
CA MET A 261 8.46 -13.33 -0.19
C MET A 261 7.17 -13.26 0.63
N ARG A 262 7.17 -13.91 1.79
CA ARG A 262 6.19 -13.71 2.85
C ARG A 262 6.67 -12.60 3.77
N ASN A 263 5.77 -11.69 4.15
CA ASN A 263 6.02 -10.64 5.14
C ASN A 263 4.85 -10.61 6.12
N ASP A 264 5.07 -11.19 7.29
CA ASP A 264 4.00 -11.60 8.18
C ASP A 264 4.08 -10.88 9.54
N ARG A 265 2.89 -10.72 10.13
CA ARG A 265 2.71 -10.33 11.52
C ARG A 265 3.08 -11.53 12.39
N ALA A 266 4.08 -11.38 13.25
CA ALA A 266 4.34 -12.36 14.31
C ALA A 266 3.43 -12.14 15.53
N GLY A 267 3.17 -13.22 16.27
CA GLY A 267 2.43 -13.20 17.53
C GLY A 267 3.27 -13.69 18.71
N GLY A 268 2.78 -13.48 19.93
CA GLY A 268 3.33 -14.05 21.16
C GLY A 268 4.84 -13.87 21.34
N SER A 269 5.51 -14.94 21.77
CA SER A 269 6.96 -14.98 22.00
C SER A 269 7.79 -14.82 20.72
N VAL A 270 7.24 -15.19 19.56
CA VAL A 270 7.91 -14.99 18.26
C VAL A 270 8.10 -13.50 18.01
N TRP A 271 7.04 -12.71 18.20
CA TRP A 271 7.17 -11.26 18.06
C TRP A 271 8.18 -10.66 19.04
N GLU A 272 8.20 -11.11 20.30
CA GLU A 272 9.11 -10.54 21.33
C GLU A 272 10.59 -10.65 20.97
N ARG A 273 10.99 -11.68 20.21
CA ARG A 273 12.39 -11.85 19.78
C ARG A 273 12.90 -10.79 18.81
N GLY A 274 12.02 -10.07 18.12
CA GLY A 274 12.43 -9.10 17.09
C GLY A 274 11.68 -7.77 17.08
N LYS A 275 10.42 -7.76 17.53
CA LYS A 275 9.48 -6.62 17.48
C LYS A 275 9.39 -5.99 16.08
N ARG A 276 9.37 -6.85 15.07
CA ARG A 276 9.52 -6.54 13.65
C ARG A 276 8.56 -7.39 12.81
N ARG A 277 8.47 -7.06 11.52
CA ARG A 277 7.93 -7.97 10.49
C ARG A 277 8.79 -9.22 10.39
N TRP A 278 8.16 -10.38 10.22
CA TRP A 278 8.86 -11.64 10.01
C TRP A 278 8.77 -12.04 8.54
N VAL A 279 9.93 -12.31 7.94
CA VAL A 279 10.09 -12.52 6.51
C VAL A 279 10.65 -13.91 6.22
N ALA A 280 10.11 -14.54 5.18
CA ALA A 280 10.63 -15.78 4.61
C ALA A 280 10.57 -15.68 3.08
N ARG A 281 11.52 -16.31 2.37
CA ARG A 281 11.59 -16.30 0.91
C ARG A 281 11.69 -17.73 0.39
N GLY A 282 11.08 -18.02 -0.74
CA GLY A 282 10.97 -19.42 -1.19
C GLY A 282 10.10 -19.63 -2.41
N THR A 283 9.74 -20.88 -2.67
CA THR A 283 8.78 -21.26 -3.70
C THR A 283 7.66 -22.10 -3.09
N ILE A 284 6.57 -22.28 -3.84
CA ILE A 284 5.50 -23.18 -3.39
C ILE A 284 6.03 -24.62 -3.31
N GLU A 285 6.82 -25.03 -4.30
CA GLU A 285 7.33 -26.39 -4.46
C GLU A 285 8.52 -26.69 -3.53
N GLY A 286 9.49 -25.77 -3.42
CA GLY A 286 10.74 -25.97 -2.68
C GLY A 286 10.71 -25.53 -1.22
N GLY A 287 9.58 -25.00 -0.74
CA GLY A 287 9.49 -24.43 0.60
C GLY A 287 10.13 -23.04 0.70
N PHE A 288 10.27 -22.57 1.93
CA PHE A 288 10.76 -21.23 2.27
C PHE A 288 11.93 -21.32 3.23
N ASP A 289 12.82 -20.33 3.18
CA ASP A 289 13.84 -20.10 4.20
C ASP A 289 13.18 -19.97 5.59
N THR A 290 13.95 -20.22 6.65
CA THR A 290 13.48 -20.01 8.02
C THR A 290 13.01 -18.56 8.19
N TYR A 291 11.80 -18.37 8.72
CA TYR A 291 11.28 -17.06 9.07
C TYR A 291 12.23 -16.33 10.01
N ALA A 292 12.59 -15.09 9.66
CA ALA A 292 13.46 -14.24 10.47
C ALA A 292 12.87 -12.82 10.57
N PRO A 293 13.12 -12.09 11.67
CA PRO A 293 12.73 -10.69 11.76
C PRO A 293 13.53 -9.84 10.76
N ASP A 294 12.85 -8.99 9.99
CA ASP A 294 13.49 -8.01 9.11
C ASP A 294 14.24 -6.96 9.94
N SER A 295 15.50 -6.66 9.61
CA SER A 295 16.37 -5.78 10.42
C SER A 295 15.80 -4.38 10.66
N THR A 296 14.96 -3.88 9.75
CA THR A 296 14.49 -2.49 9.71
C THR A 296 13.00 -2.31 9.97
N LEU A 297 12.16 -3.27 9.59
CA LEU A 297 10.71 -3.12 9.61
C LEU A 297 10.10 -3.33 11.01
N LEU A 298 10.17 -2.30 11.87
CA LEU A 298 9.47 -2.26 13.16
C LEU A 298 7.97 -2.55 12.99
N ASP A 299 7.37 -3.27 13.94
CA ASP A 299 5.94 -3.64 13.88
C ASP A 299 5.31 -3.75 15.28
N PRO A 300 4.10 -3.21 15.52
CA PRO A 300 3.44 -3.20 16.82
C PRO A 300 2.47 -4.40 16.99
N ARG A 301 2.77 -5.55 16.36
CA ARG A 301 1.86 -6.70 16.22
C ARG A 301 0.60 -6.33 15.44
N SER A 302 0.77 -5.72 14.26
CA SER A 302 -0.33 -5.34 13.37
C SER A 302 -0.20 -6.02 12.01
N GLN A 303 -1.27 -6.06 11.22
CA GLN A 303 -1.17 -6.38 9.81
C GLN A 303 -0.42 -5.25 9.06
N GLY A 304 0.22 -5.60 7.96
CA GLY A 304 0.83 -4.67 7.00
C GLY A 304 0.61 -5.17 5.57
N SER A 305 0.83 -4.31 4.59
CA SER A 305 0.62 -4.61 3.17
C SER A 305 1.90 -4.48 2.35
N ILE A 306 2.00 -5.29 1.30
CA ILE A 306 3.13 -5.31 0.37
C ILE A 306 2.63 -5.37 -1.07
N LEU A 307 3.31 -4.65 -1.96
CA LEU A 307 2.92 -4.49 -3.35
C LEU A 307 4.14 -4.56 -4.26
N ARG A 308 4.08 -5.40 -5.29
CA ARG A 308 4.98 -5.26 -6.45
C ARG A 308 4.50 -4.09 -7.30
N TYR A 309 5.22 -2.97 -7.29
CA TYR A 309 4.81 -1.78 -8.03
C TYR A 309 5.18 -1.86 -9.51
N ASN A 310 6.39 -2.33 -9.81
CA ASN A 310 6.88 -2.47 -11.18
C ASN A 310 8.01 -3.52 -11.28
N ARG A 311 8.27 -4.02 -12.49
CA ARG A 311 9.30 -5.04 -12.80
C ARG A 311 10.40 -4.51 -13.72
N ASP A 312 10.08 -3.51 -14.54
CA ASP A 312 11.04 -2.73 -15.32
C ASP A 312 12.03 -2.00 -14.41
N SER A 313 13.22 -1.68 -14.94
CA SER A 313 14.29 -1.09 -14.14
C SER A 313 14.01 0.39 -13.80
N PRO A 314 14.24 0.85 -12.55
CA PRO A 314 14.52 0.01 -11.39
C PRO A 314 13.23 -0.67 -10.88
N ALA A 315 13.29 -1.96 -10.57
CA ALA A 315 12.15 -2.71 -10.05
C ALA A 315 11.87 -2.28 -8.61
N ARG A 316 10.59 -2.18 -8.23
CA ARG A 316 10.18 -1.66 -6.91
C ARG A 316 9.18 -2.57 -6.21
N ILE A 317 9.46 -2.84 -4.94
CA ILE A 317 8.49 -3.35 -3.97
C ILE A 317 8.14 -2.22 -3.02
N ILE A 318 6.85 -2.06 -2.73
CA ILE A 318 6.32 -1.07 -1.79
C ILE A 318 5.77 -1.80 -0.57
N PHE A 319 6.10 -1.32 0.63
CA PHE A 319 5.61 -1.86 1.89
C PHE A 319 5.00 -0.77 2.77
N LEU A 320 3.90 -1.09 3.44
CA LEU A 320 3.17 -0.17 4.31
C LEU A 320 2.76 -0.88 5.61
N ASN A 321 3.18 -0.32 6.74
CA ASN A 321 2.75 -0.70 8.08
C ASN A 321 2.91 0.47 9.06
N SER A 322 2.54 0.27 10.33
CA SER A 322 3.00 1.16 11.40
C SER A 322 4.43 0.85 11.79
N ALA A 323 5.31 1.84 11.61
CA ALA A 323 6.74 1.78 11.89
C ALA A 323 7.08 1.99 13.37
N SER A 324 6.49 1.18 14.25
CA SER A 324 6.67 1.31 15.70
C SER A 324 6.56 -0.05 16.35
N THR A 325 7.21 -0.24 17.49
CA THR A 325 7.03 -1.42 18.34
C THR A 325 5.93 -1.23 19.39
N VAL A 326 5.32 -0.04 19.44
CA VAL A 326 4.40 0.39 20.50
C VAL A 326 3.02 0.72 19.95
N THR A 327 2.92 1.57 18.92
CA THR A 327 1.65 2.10 18.42
C THR A 327 1.36 1.70 16.99
N ARG A 328 0.07 1.66 16.63
CA ARG A 328 -0.41 1.45 15.26
C ARG A 328 -0.47 2.73 14.42
N THR A 329 -0.16 3.89 14.99
CA THR A 329 -0.38 5.21 14.38
C THR A 329 0.88 5.87 13.80
N LYS A 330 1.93 5.08 13.56
CA LYS A 330 3.16 5.54 12.88
C LYS A 330 3.22 4.99 11.47
N MET A 331 2.14 5.15 10.71
CA MET A 331 2.01 4.60 9.36
C MET A 331 3.10 5.13 8.43
N ARG A 332 3.73 4.22 7.69
CA ARG A 332 4.89 4.54 6.87
C ARG A 332 4.97 3.69 5.61
N VAL A 333 5.09 4.35 4.47
CA VAL A 333 5.33 3.70 3.19
C VAL A 333 6.83 3.64 2.90
N ARG A 334 7.27 2.56 2.25
CA ARG A 334 8.69 2.28 1.93
C ARG A 334 8.85 1.73 0.53
N ILE A 335 10.01 1.94 -0.07
CA ILE A 335 10.40 1.30 -1.33
C ILE A 335 11.67 0.48 -1.12
N SER A 336 11.65 -0.74 -1.66
CA SER A 336 12.83 -1.58 -1.83
C SER A 336 13.11 -1.79 -3.32
N TYR A 337 14.40 -1.79 -3.68
CA TYR A 337 14.92 -2.05 -5.03
C TYR A 337 15.60 -3.42 -5.15
N ASP A 338 15.78 -4.15 -4.04
CA ASP A 338 16.63 -5.35 -3.94
C ASP A 338 15.84 -6.59 -3.47
N GLY A 339 14.53 -6.61 -3.73
CA GLY A 339 13.67 -7.73 -3.37
C GLY A 339 13.27 -7.74 -1.88
N GLY A 340 13.17 -6.56 -1.27
CA GLY A 340 12.79 -6.39 0.13
C GLY A 340 13.89 -6.77 1.10
N LYS A 341 15.18 -6.68 0.71
CA LYS A 341 16.31 -6.88 1.62
C LYS A 341 16.66 -5.59 2.36
N THR A 342 16.59 -4.46 1.66
CA THR A 342 16.76 -3.12 2.22
C THR A 342 15.61 -2.20 1.78
N TRP A 343 15.38 -1.15 2.56
CA TRP A 343 14.29 -0.18 2.36
C TRP A 343 14.83 1.26 2.30
N PRO A 344 15.65 1.60 1.29
CA PRO A 344 16.39 2.87 1.27
C PRO A 344 15.50 4.11 1.13
N ILE A 345 14.23 3.96 0.77
CA ILE A 345 13.26 5.06 0.72
C ILE A 345 12.15 4.78 1.71
N SER A 346 11.83 5.80 2.49
CA SER A 346 10.70 5.77 3.40
C SER A 346 10.08 7.13 3.64
N ARG A 347 8.75 7.16 3.69
CA ARG A 347 7.99 8.36 4.02
C ARG A 347 6.88 8.08 5.03
N PRO A 348 6.86 8.75 6.21
CA PRO A 348 5.74 8.64 7.12
C PRO A 348 4.50 9.29 6.49
N LEU A 349 3.32 8.70 6.70
CA LEU A 349 2.08 9.28 6.15
C LEU A 349 1.69 10.58 6.83
N SER A 350 2.26 10.87 8.02
CA SER A 350 2.10 12.15 8.72
C SER A 350 2.71 13.34 7.98
N ASP A 351 3.55 13.13 6.97
CA ASP A 351 4.03 14.20 6.07
C ASP A 351 2.92 14.75 5.16
N ALA A 352 1.82 14.01 5.04
CA ALA A 352 0.58 14.42 4.39
C ALA A 352 -0.58 14.15 5.36
N PRO A 353 -0.72 14.94 6.43
CA PRO A 353 -1.73 14.68 7.45
C PRO A 353 -3.12 14.67 6.83
N LEU A 354 -3.99 13.77 7.31
CA LEU A 354 -5.39 13.79 6.88
C LEU A 354 -6.02 15.13 7.30
N PRO A 355 -6.87 15.75 6.45
CA PRO A 355 -7.58 16.94 6.85
C PRO A 355 -8.62 16.61 7.92
N SER A 356 -9.04 17.62 8.68
CA SER A 356 -10.17 17.46 9.60
C SER A 356 -11.44 17.14 8.81
N TRP A 357 -11.90 15.90 8.87
CA TRP A 357 -13.17 15.49 8.27
C TRP A 357 -14.31 15.71 9.24
N ARG A 358 -15.40 16.33 8.76
CA ARG A 358 -16.64 16.50 9.54
C ARG A 358 -17.16 15.18 10.12
N GLY A 359 -16.94 14.07 9.42
CA GLY A 359 -17.38 12.73 9.84
C GLY A 359 -16.66 12.16 11.08
N LEU A 360 -15.46 12.66 11.42
CA LEU A 360 -14.66 12.13 12.54
C LEU A 360 -14.85 12.87 13.88
N GLY A 361 -15.78 13.82 13.97
CA GLY A 361 -16.08 14.54 15.22
C GLY A 361 -14.98 15.51 15.68
N ASP A 362 -14.85 15.67 17.00
CA ASP A 362 -14.06 16.69 17.73
C ASP A 362 -12.52 16.54 17.67
N GLY A 363 -12.01 15.82 16.66
CA GLY A 363 -10.58 15.78 16.33
C GLY A 363 -9.74 14.80 17.15
N ASN A 364 -10.32 14.02 18.06
CA ASN A 364 -9.59 12.93 18.74
C ASN A 364 -9.59 11.65 17.89
N TRP A 365 -8.85 11.65 16.78
CA TRP A 365 -8.67 10.47 15.94
C TRP A 365 -7.20 10.29 15.54
N ALA A 366 -6.85 9.07 15.14
CA ALA A 366 -5.52 8.78 14.64
C ALA A 366 -5.56 7.77 13.50
N GLU A 367 -4.93 8.14 12.38
CA GLU A 367 -4.67 7.22 11.28
C GLU A 367 -3.67 6.15 11.72
N GLY A 368 -4.05 4.88 11.59
CA GLY A 368 -3.20 3.79 12.00
C GLY A 368 -3.90 2.48 12.24
N GLY A 369 -3.33 1.40 11.70
CA GLY A 369 -3.84 0.05 11.88
C GLY A 369 -3.50 -0.84 10.69
N TYR A 370 -4.50 -1.59 10.23
CA TYR A 370 -4.39 -2.44 9.06
C TYR A 370 -4.31 -1.57 7.80
N SER A 371 -3.69 -2.10 6.75
CA SER A 371 -3.59 -1.43 5.45
C SER A 371 -3.70 -2.40 4.27
N SER A 372 -4.05 -1.88 3.10
CA SER A 372 -4.01 -2.62 1.83
C SER A 372 -3.67 -1.69 0.68
N MET A 373 -2.87 -2.16 -0.29
CA MET A 373 -2.38 -1.34 -1.40
C MET A 373 -2.67 -1.97 -2.76
N ALA A 374 -2.97 -1.12 -3.74
CA ALA A 374 -2.99 -1.48 -5.15
C ALA A 374 -2.34 -0.36 -5.99
N LYS A 375 -1.71 -0.72 -7.10
CA LYS A 375 -1.29 0.26 -8.10
C LYS A 375 -2.51 0.68 -8.94
N THR A 376 -2.78 1.98 -9.01
CA THR A 376 -3.83 2.57 -9.85
C THR A 376 -3.39 2.60 -11.33
N ALA A 377 -4.33 2.81 -12.25
CA ALA A 377 -4.00 2.82 -13.68
C ALA A 377 -3.22 4.07 -14.09
N ASP A 378 -3.37 5.17 -13.35
CA ASP A 378 -2.58 6.40 -13.49
C ASP A 378 -1.28 6.39 -12.69
N PHE A 379 -0.71 5.20 -12.45
CA PHE A 379 0.62 4.99 -11.86
C PHE A 379 0.81 5.49 -10.42
N ALA A 380 -0.25 5.77 -9.67
CA ALA A 380 -0.16 6.02 -8.24
C ALA A 380 -0.26 4.71 -7.44
N VAL A 381 0.04 4.80 -6.15
CA VAL A 381 -0.33 3.79 -5.15
C VAL A 381 -1.61 4.26 -4.49
N GLY A 382 -2.68 3.47 -4.64
CA GLY A 382 -3.86 3.55 -3.79
C GLY A 382 -3.64 2.73 -2.53
N ALA A 383 -3.97 3.27 -1.37
CA ALA A 383 -3.81 2.63 -0.07
C ALA A 383 -5.07 2.83 0.79
N LEU A 384 -5.62 1.75 1.33
CA LEU A 384 -6.63 1.79 2.38
C LEU A 384 -5.93 1.67 3.74
N ILE A 385 -6.30 2.51 4.70
CA ILE A 385 -5.69 2.56 6.03
C ILE A 385 -6.79 2.74 7.09
N GLU A 386 -6.73 1.95 8.17
CA GLU A 386 -7.62 2.15 9.31
C GLU A 386 -7.40 3.51 9.99
N VAL A 387 -8.49 4.13 10.42
CA VAL A 387 -8.52 5.35 11.24
C VAL A 387 -9.27 5.02 12.53
N ASN A 388 -8.66 5.32 13.67
CA ASN A 388 -9.27 5.12 14.98
C ASN A 388 -9.90 6.42 15.45
N GLU A 389 -11.21 6.44 15.63
CA GLU A 389 -11.94 7.55 16.25
C GLU A 389 -11.97 7.31 17.76
N ASN A 390 -11.37 8.21 18.51
CA ASN A 390 -10.99 8.12 19.92
C ASN A 390 -9.79 7.21 20.21
N THR A 391 -8.64 7.84 20.52
CA THR A 391 -7.35 7.18 20.76
C THR A 391 -7.28 6.31 22.02
N HIS A 392 -8.25 6.40 22.93
CA HIS A 392 -8.31 5.54 24.13
C HIS A 392 -8.84 4.11 23.85
N SER A 393 -9.27 3.81 22.61
CA SER A 393 -9.69 2.49 22.13
C SER A 393 -10.62 1.72 23.10
N SER A 394 -11.88 2.11 23.18
CA SER A 394 -12.96 1.34 23.83
C SER A 394 -13.82 0.61 22.80
N ALA A 395 -14.79 -0.21 23.23
CA ALA A 395 -15.76 -0.81 22.30
C ALA A 395 -16.66 0.21 21.59
N THR A 396 -16.80 1.42 22.14
CA THR A 396 -17.59 2.53 21.58
C THR A 396 -16.76 3.43 20.64
N SER A 397 -15.43 3.27 20.60
CA SER A 397 -14.58 3.95 19.62
C SER A 397 -14.92 3.49 18.20
N HIS A 398 -15.34 4.41 17.35
CA HIS A 398 -15.64 4.11 15.96
C HIS A 398 -14.34 3.87 15.18
N ARG A 399 -14.45 3.17 14.05
CA ARG A 399 -13.32 2.84 13.19
C ARG A 399 -13.73 3.12 11.77
N SER A 400 -12.88 3.87 11.10
CA SER A 400 -13.08 4.28 9.72
C SER A 400 -11.94 3.76 8.85
N ILE A 401 -12.11 3.86 7.53
CA ILE A 401 -11.05 3.55 6.56
C ILE A 401 -10.82 4.77 5.67
N ALA A 402 -9.59 5.29 5.68
CA ALA A 402 -9.13 6.28 4.73
C ALA A 402 -8.65 5.60 3.45
N PHE A 403 -9.02 6.13 2.30
CA PHE A 403 -8.33 5.91 1.03
C PHE A 403 -7.32 7.02 0.82
N ARG A 404 -6.05 6.65 0.65
CA ARG A 404 -4.98 7.54 0.21
C ARG A 404 -4.54 7.16 -1.19
N LYS A 405 -4.14 8.16 -1.96
CA LYS A 405 -3.47 7.98 -3.23
C LYS A 405 -2.24 8.86 -3.24
N PHE A 406 -1.08 8.28 -3.52
CA PHE A 406 0.17 9.02 -3.64
C PHE A 406 0.99 8.47 -4.79
N ASN A 407 1.60 9.36 -5.56
CA ASN A 407 2.43 8.96 -6.68
C ASN A 407 3.85 8.58 -6.24
N LEU A 408 4.61 7.96 -7.15
CA LEU A 408 5.96 7.53 -6.86
C LEU A 408 6.88 8.71 -6.44
N PRO A 409 6.88 9.88 -7.12
CA PRO A 409 7.62 11.05 -6.67
C PRO A 409 7.34 11.46 -5.21
N TRP A 410 6.08 11.41 -4.76
CA TRP A 410 5.75 11.67 -3.35
C TRP A 410 6.45 10.67 -2.42
N ILE A 411 6.44 9.38 -2.71
CA ILE A 411 7.14 8.40 -1.85
C ILE A 411 8.66 8.61 -1.89
N LEU A 412 9.21 8.86 -3.08
CA LEU A 412 10.65 9.05 -3.30
C LEU A 412 11.19 10.29 -2.58
N ASN A 413 10.37 11.32 -2.36
CA ASN A 413 10.74 12.51 -1.60
C ASN A 413 10.73 12.29 -0.08
N GLY A 414 10.63 11.03 0.37
CA GLY A 414 10.89 10.65 1.77
C GLY A 414 12.38 10.51 2.10
N GLY A 415 12.69 10.14 3.35
CA GLY A 415 14.04 9.87 3.85
C GLY A 415 14.45 8.39 3.72
N THR A 416 15.50 7.99 4.44
CA THR A 416 15.94 6.58 4.51
C THR A 416 15.30 5.85 5.68
N GLU A 417 14.98 4.58 5.50
CA GLU A 417 14.52 3.74 6.61
C GLU A 417 15.58 3.59 7.72
N GLY A 418 15.18 3.79 8.98
CA GLY A 418 16.05 3.67 10.15
C GLY A 418 17.11 4.77 10.32
N GLY A 419 17.20 5.72 9.38
CA GLY A 419 18.06 6.89 9.52
C GLY A 419 17.41 7.96 10.38
N SER A 420 18.20 8.70 11.16
CA SER A 420 17.75 9.98 11.72
C SER A 420 17.33 10.90 10.56
N PRO A 421 16.16 11.56 10.65
CA PRO A 421 15.78 12.57 9.67
C PRO A 421 16.88 13.64 9.57
N ASN A 422 17.10 14.18 8.37
CA ASN A 422 17.96 15.35 8.23
C ASN A 422 17.32 16.51 9.00
N PRO A 423 18.02 17.14 9.97
CA PRO A 423 17.45 18.25 10.72
C PRO A 423 17.31 19.54 9.90
N TYR A 424 17.79 19.55 8.66
CA TYR A 424 17.67 20.67 7.74
C TYR A 424 16.80 20.28 6.54
N THR A 425 15.99 21.23 6.08
CA THR A 425 15.31 21.20 4.79
C THR A 425 16.18 21.83 3.70
N PRO A 426 15.95 21.53 2.41
CA PRO A 426 16.66 22.20 1.33
C PRO A 426 16.35 23.71 1.27
N GLU A 427 15.14 24.13 1.66
CA GLU A 427 14.76 25.54 1.78
C GLU A 427 15.54 26.24 2.90
N GLU A 428 15.67 25.64 4.09
CA GLU A 428 16.51 26.20 5.16
C GLU A 428 17.98 26.29 4.75
N ALA A 429 18.49 25.29 4.02
CA ALA A 429 19.86 25.30 3.52
C ALA A 429 20.10 26.40 2.47
N CYS A 430 19.12 26.66 1.60
CA CYS A 430 19.20 27.76 0.62
C CYS A 430 18.83 29.14 1.20
N GLY A 431 18.10 29.20 2.31
CA GLY A 431 17.66 30.42 2.96
C GLY A 431 16.29 30.91 2.49
N SER A 432 15.84 32.03 3.06
CA SER A 432 14.50 32.57 2.84
C SER A 432 14.21 32.93 1.37
N GLY A 433 12.95 32.69 0.95
CA GLY A 433 12.45 33.01 -0.39
C GLY A 433 12.81 31.97 -1.47
N TYR A 434 13.54 30.91 -1.13
CA TYR A 434 13.76 29.78 -2.04
C TYR A 434 12.64 28.77 -1.95
N SER A 435 12.29 28.17 -3.08
CA SER A 435 11.36 27.03 -3.16
C SER A 435 11.94 25.97 -4.10
N ALA A 436 11.83 24.70 -3.72
CA ALA A 436 12.26 23.61 -4.59
C ALA A 436 11.45 23.57 -5.89
N ILE A 437 12.14 23.72 -7.02
CA ILE A 437 11.56 23.65 -8.37
C ILE A 437 11.88 22.32 -9.06
N ASN A 438 12.91 21.59 -8.61
CA ASN A 438 13.23 20.25 -9.09
C ASN A 438 14.08 19.46 -8.06
N SER A 439 14.16 18.15 -8.19
CA SER A 439 15.03 17.30 -7.37
C SER A 439 15.35 15.96 -8.02
N HIS A 440 16.47 15.35 -7.65
CA HIS A 440 16.93 14.06 -8.16
C HIS A 440 17.41 13.16 -7.03
N ALA A 441 16.87 11.93 -6.96
CA ALA A 441 17.21 10.97 -5.92
C ALA A 441 18.61 10.39 -6.13
N LEU A 442 19.35 10.21 -5.03
CA LEU A 442 20.62 9.47 -4.99
C LEU A 442 20.49 8.31 -4.01
N THR A 443 21.36 7.31 -4.12
CA THR A 443 21.53 6.35 -3.03
C THR A 443 22.03 7.10 -1.81
N GLY A 444 21.23 7.12 -0.73
CA GLY A 444 21.59 7.78 0.53
C GLY A 444 21.17 9.24 0.66
N GLY A 445 20.39 9.80 -0.28
CA GLY A 445 19.86 11.16 -0.17
C GLY A 445 19.29 11.71 -1.48
N ARG A 446 19.32 13.04 -1.65
CA ARG A 446 18.68 13.72 -2.79
C ARG A 446 19.32 15.07 -3.08
N ILE A 447 19.46 15.37 -4.37
CA ILE A 447 19.86 16.68 -4.86
C ILE A 447 18.59 17.50 -5.08
N TYR A 448 18.56 18.75 -4.64
CA TYR A 448 17.46 19.69 -4.88
C TYR A 448 17.96 20.89 -5.65
N LEU A 449 17.17 21.34 -6.63
CA LEU A 449 17.27 22.64 -7.25
C LEU A 449 16.13 23.52 -6.72
N LEU A 450 16.50 24.65 -6.14
CA LEU A 450 15.60 25.66 -5.62
C LEU A 450 15.77 26.96 -6.39
N TYR A 451 14.70 27.73 -6.49
CA TYR A 451 14.70 29.05 -7.12
C TYR A 451 14.05 30.08 -6.20
N ASN A 452 14.59 31.30 -6.24
CA ASN A 452 14.01 32.46 -5.57
C ASN A 452 13.56 33.47 -6.62
N SER A 453 12.25 33.52 -6.85
CA SER A 453 11.64 34.39 -7.88
C SER A 453 11.76 35.88 -7.59
N SER A 454 12.04 36.28 -6.34
CA SER A 454 12.22 37.69 -5.96
C SER A 454 13.58 38.26 -6.34
N ASN A 455 14.59 37.42 -6.58
CA ASN A 455 15.95 37.87 -6.87
C ASN A 455 16.65 37.11 -8.01
N GLY A 456 16.00 36.13 -8.64
CA GLY A 456 16.52 35.44 -9.82
C GLY A 456 17.64 34.43 -9.55
N TYR A 457 17.84 34.03 -8.29
CA TYR A 457 18.88 33.05 -7.94
C TYR A 457 18.37 31.62 -7.93
N ASN A 458 19.16 30.74 -8.54
CA ASN A 458 19.10 29.30 -8.38
C ASN A 458 20.00 28.87 -7.21
N CYS A 459 19.58 27.82 -6.51
CA CYS A 459 20.33 27.22 -5.40
C CYS A 459 20.28 25.70 -5.49
N VAL A 460 21.44 25.05 -5.37
CA VAL A 460 21.55 23.59 -5.34
C VAL A 460 22.09 23.13 -4.00
N VAL A 461 21.41 22.14 -3.43
CA VAL A 461 21.82 21.44 -2.20
C VAL A 461 21.66 19.94 -2.37
N THR A 462 22.58 19.16 -1.82
CA THR A 462 22.49 17.70 -1.79
C THR A 462 22.28 17.25 -0.36
N MET A 463 21.05 16.88 -0.04
CA MET A 463 20.60 16.50 1.30
C MET A 463 20.85 15.02 1.55
N LYS A 464 21.53 14.68 2.65
CA LYS A 464 21.69 13.29 3.08
C LYS A 464 20.39 12.77 3.67
N ALA A 465 20.07 11.53 3.35
CA ALA A 465 19.04 10.74 3.99
C ALA A 465 19.64 9.54 4.76
N SER A 466 20.87 9.12 4.46
CA SER A 466 21.62 8.09 5.19
C SER A 466 22.87 8.70 5.83
N ASN A 467 23.39 8.10 6.92
CA ASN A 467 24.53 8.62 7.68
C ASN A 467 24.33 10.09 8.11
N VAL A 468 23.07 10.50 8.32
CA VAL A 468 22.73 11.86 8.78
C VAL A 468 23.37 12.09 10.14
N GLY A 469 24.14 13.17 10.27
CA GLY A 469 24.92 13.49 11.46
C GLY A 469 26.35 12.95 11.45
N THR A 470 26.69 12.01 10.55
CA THR A 470 28.04 11.44 10.42
C THR A 470 28.74 12.00 9.19
N PRO A 471 29.89 12.70 9.29
CA PRO A 471 30.61 13.22 8.13
C PRO A 471 30.90 12.13 7.08
N SER A 472 30.45 12.36 5.84
CA SER A 472 30.66 11.45 4.71
C SER A 472 30.67 12.21 3.39
N ALA A 473 31.27 11.65 2.33
CA ALA A 473 31.43 12.33 1.05
C ALA A 473 30.08 12.72 0.42
N VAL A 474 29.89 14.02 0.17
CA VAL A 474 28.73 14.59 -0.52
C VAL A 474 29.18 15.76 -1.39
N SER A 475 28.52 15.98 -2.52
CA SER A 475 28.72 17.19 -3.33
C SER A 475 27.42 17.76 -3.88
N ALA A 476 27.40 19.06 -4.15
CA ALA A 476 26.35 19.80 -4.84
C ALA A 476 27.00 20.67 -5.92
N SER A 477 26.38 20.80 -7.09
CA SER A 477 26.95 21.60 -8.17
C SER A 477 25.88 22.28 -9.03
N LEU A 478 26.23 23.46 -9.54
CA LEU A 478 25.38 24.31 -10.35
C LEU A 478 26.21 25.06 -11.41
N GLN A 479 25.72 25.06 -12.63
CA GLN A 479 26.30 25.75 -13.78
C GLN A 479 25.20 26.45 -14.56
N VAL A 480 25.38 27.75 -14.81
CA VAL A 480 24.54 28.52 -15.74
C VAL A 480 25.07 28.30 -17.15
N GLU A 481 24.20 28.23 -18.15
CA GLU A 481 24.61 28.13 -19.55
C GLU A 481 25.58 29.26 -19.95
N GLY A 482 26.66 28.91 -20.65
CA GLY A 482 27.76 29.84 -20.96
C GLY A 482 28.67 30.21 -19.77
N GLY A 483 28.33 29.81 -18.54
CA GLY A 483 29.08 30.11 -17.33
C GLY A 483 29.94 28.95 -16.79
N THR A 484 30.72 29.25 -15.75
CA THR A 484 31.52 28.25 -15.03
C THR A 484 30.69 27.46 -14.03
N LYS A 485 30.98 26.16 -13.94
CA LYS A 485 30.40 25.26 -12.93
C LYS A 485 30.95 25.62 -11.55
N ALA A 486 30.07 25.79 -10.58
CA ALA A 486 30.40 25.86 -9.17
C ALA A 486 30.04 24.52 -8.51
N THR A 487 30.91 24.05 -7.61
CA THR A 487 30.74 22.79 -6.88
C THR A 487 31.12 23.02 -5.43
N ASP A 488 30.27 22.58 -4.52
CA ASP A 488 30.61 22.36 -3.12
C ASP A 488 30.76 20.87 -2.88
N SER A 489 31.88 20.42 -2.32
CA SER A 489 32.18 18.99 -2.16
C SER A 489 33.10 18.74 -0.97
N GLY A 490 32.81 17.69 -0.22
CA GLY A 490 33.57 17.34 0.98
C GLY A 490 32.87 16.28 1.82
N ASN A 491 33.36 16.08 3.04
CA ASN A 491 32.71 15.22 4.02
C ASN A 491 31.74 16.03 4.86
N PHE A 492 30.45 15.91 4.59
CA PHE A 492 29.40 16.66 5.27
C PHE A 492 28.58 15.79 6.20
N SER A 493 28.18 16.33 7.35
CA SER A 493 27.30 15.63 8.30
C SER A 493 25.86 15.57 7.79
N TYR A 494 25.38 16.61 7.10
CA TYR A 494 23.96 16.77 6.77
C TYR A 494 23.69 17.00 5.28
N PHE A 495 24.40 17.93 4.64
CA PHE A 495 24.22 18.23 3.22
C PHE A 495 25.46 18.93 2.65
N ALA A 496 25.62 18.90 1.32
CA ALA A 496 26.52 19.80 0.60
C ALA A 496 25.70 20.93 -0.07
N GLY A 497 26.32 22.08 -0.28
CA GLY A 497 25.69 23.33 -0.70
C GLY A 497 25.46 24.28 0.49
N PRO A 498 24.79 25.42 0.28
CA PRO A 498 24.12 25.84 -0.96
C PRO A 498 25.09 26.35 -2.03
N VAL A 499 25.01 25.82 -3.24
CA VAL A 499 25.66 26.42 -4.42
C VAL A 499 24.65 27.33 -5.10
N LYS A 500 24.90 28.65 -5.11
CA LYS A 500 23.97 29.65 -5.66
C LYS A 500 24.53 30.33 -6.89
N LYS A 501 23.68 30.54 -7.90
CA LYS A 501 24.01 31.32 -9.11
C LYS A 501 22.79 32.14 -9.53
N HIS A 502 23.02 33.40 -9.89
CA HIS A 502 22.02 34.25 -10.54
C HIS A 502 21.84 33.78 -11.99
N ALA A 503 20.61 33.42 -12.38
CA ALA A 503 20.31 32.93 -13.73
C ALA A 503 18.83 33.13 -14.12
N PRO A 504 18.28 34.36 -14.05
CA PRO A 504 16.93 34.61 -14.56
C PRO A 504 16.91 34.42 -16.09
N GLY A 505 15.94 33.66 -16.61
CA GLY A 505 15.78 33.44 -18.04
C GLY A 505 16.98 32.77 -18.72
N SER A 506 17.77 31.99 -17.98
CA SER A 506 18.94 31.27 -18.49
C SER A 506 18.92 29.83 -18.00
N CYS A 507 19.20 28.88 -18.89
CA CYS A 507 19.21 27.46 -18.53
C CYS A 507 20.29 27.16 -17.48
N VAL A 508 19.96 26.27 -16.55
CA VAL A 508 20.89 25.76 -15.55
C VAL A 508 21.11 24.25 -15.67
N LYS A 509 22.33 23.84 -15.38
CA LYS A 509 22.74 22.46 -15.18
C LYS A 509 23.10 22.29 -13.71
N TRP A 510 22.54 21.29 -13.07
CA TRP A 510 22.73 21.02 -11.64
C TRP A 510 22.91 19.54 -11.36
N GLY A 511 23.59 19.23 -10.27
CA GLY A 511 23.95 17.87 -9.90
C GLY A 511 24.57 17.76 -8.53
N GLY A 512 25.03 16.57 -8.17
CA GLY A 512 25.64 16.28 -6.88
C GLY A 512 25.96 14.81 -6.70
N SER A 513 26.50 14.48 -5.52
CA SER A 513 26.84 13.09 -5.16
C SER A 513 26.68 12.81 -3.67
N ILE A 514 26.47 11.54 -3.32
CA ILE A 514 26.57 10.97 -1.97
C ILE A 514 27.33 9.66 -2.09
N GLY A 515 28.52 9.57 -1.48
CA GLY A 515 29.43 8.44 -1.68
C GLY A 515 29.74 8.22 -3.16
N SER A 516 29.52 7.00 -3.65
CA SER A 516 29.70 6.65 -5.07
C SER A 516 28.49 6.96 -5.96
N SER A 517 27.35 7.39 -5.38
CA SER A 517 26.15 7.74 -6.16
C SER A 517 26.26 9.19 -6.60
N SER A 518 26.36 9.44 -7.91
CA SER A 518 26.39 10.79 -8.49
C SER A 518 25.38 10.95 -9.62
N TRP A 519 24.93 12.18 -9.84
CA TRP A 519 24.08 12.53 -10.97
C TRP A 519 24.25 14.01 -11.34
N GLU A 520 24.10 14.31 -12.62
CA GLU A 520 24.06 15.66 -13.17
C GLU A 520 23.03 15.74 -14.29
N SER A 521 22.31 16.85 -14.36
CA SER A 521 21.30 17.11 -15.38
C SER A 521 21.89 17.55 -16.72
N LEU A 522 21.04 17.59 -17.76
CA LEU A 522 21.25 18.47 -18.91
C LEU A 522 20.89 19.91 -18.53
N TYR A 523 21.14 20.88 -19.41
CA TYR A 523 20.63 22.23 -19.25
C TYR A 523 19.10 22.23 -19.31
N GLN A 524 18.46 22.88 -18.34
CA GLN A 524 17.01 22.94 -18.15
C GLN A 524 16.64 24.14 -17.25
N HIS A 525 15.34 24.40 -17.03
CA HIS A 525 14.83 25.58 -16.30
C HIS A 525 15.40 26.87 -16.88
N CYS A 526 14.96 27.18 -18.10
CA CYS A 526 15.52 28.26 -18.93
C CYS A 526 14.71 29.56 -18.84
N ASP A 527 13.72 29.58 -17.97
CA ASP A 527 12.62 30.53 -17.89
C ASP A 527 12.74 31.51 -16.71
#